data_AF-A0A955JDL8-F1
#
_entry.id   AF-A0A955JDL8-F1
#
_cell.length_a   1.000
_cell.length_b   1.000
_cell.length_c   1.000
_cell.angle_alpha   90.00
_cell.angle_beta   90.00
_cell.angle_gamma   90.00
#
_symmetry.space_group_name_H-M   'P 1'
#
loop_
_entity.id
_entity.type
_entity.pdbx_description
1 polymer ?
#
loop_
_entity_poly.entity_id
_entity_poly.type
_entity_poly.pdbx_seq_one_letter_code
_entity_poly.pdbx_strand_id
1 'polypeptide(L)'
;EPPSRKLLGVQLPTAFGVYAGLDIPAGQADFEIKDDFVLPVDCLALSVGGHAHQVCREMQLEVEAPDGQKRSLFLIDDWKFNWQNRYQYREPVPLAAGTRVSARILYDNSADNPQNPYVPPRRIRWGLQSNDEMGSVTLLLVAQNESESEALAKALRQKIRSVTRGTQARDAMQAYWISRIRMMDANADGLIQLTEIPQRMRRMAAGFDLDGDGAISDAEIDEATGGKPRVPEPGLEDLKGKRLDPLKVDDQTKAHVIVFTTVDCPIANAYAPEIRSIVADHADRPLRFFLVHVDADVDREAATRHAKDYGYLDVDLPVLRDPEQKLAKRLEITKTPEVAIILKGGTAAYRGRIDDLWGDIGRKRAQANQHDLREALAAILEDKEVPRPRTEAVGCDLPRLPVKGSRE
;
A
#
# COMPACT_ATOMS: atom_id res chain seq x y z
N GLU A 1 4.48 36.84 -10.27
CA GLU A 1 5.41 36.42 -11.35
C GLU A 1 5.40 34.90 -11.42
N PRO A 2 5.57 34.29 -12.61
CA PRO A 2 5.70 32.84 -12.72
C PRO A 2 6.98 32.37 -12.01
N PRO A 3 7.02 31.11 -11.53
CA PRO A 3 8.23 30.54 -10.93
C PRO A 3 9.41 30.65 -11.90
N SER A 4 10.53 31.19 -11.41
CA SER A 4 11.69 31.53 -12.25
C SER A 4 12.80 30.49 -12.21
N ARG A 5 12.70 29.45 -11.36
CA ARG A 5 13.73 28.39 -11.24
C ARG A 5 13.14 26.99 -11.23
N LYS A 6 13.71 26.10 -12.03
CA LYS A 6 13.27 24.70 -12.15
C LYS A 6 13.92 23.82 -11.09
N LEU A 7 13.11 23.35 -10.14
CA LEU A 7 13.53 22.36 -9.14
C LEU A 7 13.64 20.97 -9.78
N LEU A 8 14.78 20.32 -9.58
CA LEU A 8 15.08 18.99 -10.11
C LEU A 8 15.58 18.06 -9.00
N GLY A 9 15.44 16.75 -9.20
CA GLY A 9 15.84 15.73 -8.23
C GLY A 9 16.83 14.74 -8.82
N VAL A 10 17.97 14.59 -8.13
CA VAL A 10 18.91 13.47 -8.32
C VAL A 10 18.47 12.38 -7.33
N GLN A 11 17.82 11.32 -7.83
CA GLN A 11 17.40 10.16 -7.02
C GLN A 11 18.39 9.01 -7.27
N LEU A 12 19.07 8.56 -6.21
CA LEU A 12 20.10 7.54 -6.26
C LEU A 12 19.87 6.50 -5.14
N PRO A 13 19.69 5.21 -5.45
CA PRO A 13 19.50 4.66 -6.78
C PRO A 13 18.26 5.18 -7.50
N THR A 14 18.37 5.30 -8.82
CA THR A 14 17.26 5.75 -9.68
C THR A 14 16.03 4.84 -9.52
N ALA A 15 14.84 5.43 -9.46
CA ALA A 15 13.57 4.71 -9.31
C ALA A 15 13.53 3.79 -8.08
N PHE A 16 13.96 4.30 -6.91
CA PHE A 16 13.92 3.55 -5.64
C PHE A 16 14.65 2.20 -5.67
N GLY A 17 15.72 2.08 -6.46
CA GLY A 17 16.53 0.86 -6.50
C GLY A 17 15.94 -0.28 -7.31
N VAL A 18 14.88 -0.04 -8.09
CA VAL A 18 14.30 -1.02 -9.04
C VAL A 18 15.38 -1.71 -9.89
N TYR A 19 16.36 -0.93 -10.37
CA TYR A 19 17.44 -1.41 -11.24
C TYR A 19 18.72 -1.77 -10.47
N ALA A 20 18.72 -1.64 -9.15
CA ALA A 20 19.92 -1.81 -8.32
C ALA A 20 20.13 -3.26 -7.85
N GLY A 21 19.32 -4.21 -8.34
CA GLY A 21 19.46 -5.63 -8.00
C GLY A 21 19.07 -5.97 -6.56
N LEU A 22 18.08 -5.27 -6.00
CA LEU A 22 17.62 -5.49 -4.63
C LEU A 22 16.94 -6.87 -4.48
N ASP A 23 17.71 -7.84 -3.99
CA ASP A 23 17.33 -9.22 -3.65
C ASP A 23 18.16 -9.68 -2.45
N ILE A 24 17.69 -9.34 -1.24
CA ILE A 24 18.38 -9.53 0.03
C ILE A 24 18.12 -10.97 0.54
N PRO A 25 19.12 -11.86 0.57
CA PRO A 25 19.01 -13.19 1.16
C PRO A 25 18.56 -13.16 2.62
N ALA A 26 17.87 -14.22 3.05
CA ALA A 26 17.54 -14.44 4.45
C ALA A 26 18.82 -14.50 5.29
N GLY A 27 18.88 -13.74 6.39
CA GLY A 27 20.03 -13.74 7.30
C GLY A 27 21.16 -12.79 6.93
N GLN A 28 21.13 -12.12 5.76
CA GLN A 28 22.21 -11.23 5.35
C GLN A 28 22.13 -9.86 6.05
N ALA A 29 23.15 -9.51 6.83
CA ALA A 29 23.16 -8.32 7.68
C ALA A 29 23.72 -7.03 7.02
N ASP A 30 24.34 -7.17 5.84
CA ASP A 30 25.17 -6.14 5.19
C ASP A 30 24.93 -6.04 3.68
N PHE A 31 23.71 -6.30 3.22
CA PHE A 31 23.40 -6.19 1.80
C PHE A 31 23.41 -4.71 1.38
N GLU A 32 24.07 -4.38 0.27
CA GLU A 32 24.33 -3.00 -0.12
C GLU A 32 23.86 -2.73 -1.56
N ILE A 33 23.27 -1.55 -1.77
CA ILE A 33 23.07 -0.98 -3.09
C ILE A 33 23.72 0.41 -3.20
N LYS A 34 24.26 0.70 -4.37
CA LYS A 34 24.98 1.94 -4.70
C LYS A 34 24.53 2.48 -6.05
N ASP A 35 24.54 3.81 -6.18
CA ASP A 35 24.36 4.50 -7.47
C ASP A 35 25.04 5.87 -7.41
N ASP A 36 25.48 6.36 -8.57
CA ASP A 36 26.16 7.65 -8.69
C ASP A 36 25.70 8.47 -9.91
N PHE A 37 25.86 9.78 -9.83
CA PHE A 37 25.55 10.73 -10.88
C PHE A 37 26.52 11.90 -10.87
N VAL A 38 27.03 12.30 -12.04
CA VAL A 38 27.90 13.47 -12.19
C VAL A 38 27.08 14.66 -12.66
N LEU A 39 27.17 15.76 -11.92
CA LEU A 39 26.46 17.00 -12.27
C LEU A 39 27.03 17.61 -13.56
N PRO A 40 26.22 17.87 -14.59
CA PRO A 40 26.70 18.42 -15.85
C PRO A 40 26.95 19.94 -15.80
N VAL A 41 26.42 20.62 -14.78
CA VAL A 41 26.40 22.08 -14.63
C VAL A 41 26.49 22.43 -13.14
N ASP A 42 26.82 23.69 -12.83
CA ASP A 42 26.84 24.18 -11.46
C ASP A 42 25.42 24.13 -10.86
N CYS A 43 25.30 23.64 -9.63
CA CYS A 43 24.02 23.42 -8.96
C CYS A 43 24.04 23.96 -7.53
N LEU A 44 22.85 24.29 -7.03
CA LEU A 44 22.61 24.56 -5.61
C LEU A 44 21.72 23.45 -5.05
N ALA A 45 22.25 22.62 -4.15
CA ALA A 45 21.49 21.62 -3.43
C ALA A 45 20.66 22.26 -2.30
N LEU A 46 19.37 21.97 -2.28
CA LEU A 46 18.40 22.62 -1.40
C LEU A 46 17.89 21.71 -0.29
N SER A 47 17.70 20.43 -0.60
CA SER A 47 17.26 19.44 0.38
C SER A 47 17.64 18.03 -0.02
N VAL A 48 17.67 17.13 0.94
CA VAL A 48 17.95 15.71 0.77
C VAL A 48 16.96 14.88 1.56
N GLY A 49 16.68 13.65 1.13
CA GLY A 49 15.84 12.73 1.89
C GLY A 49 16.06 11.30 1.46
N GLY A 50 16.04 10.38 2.43
CA GLY A 50 16.10 8.95 2.20
C GLY A 50 14.70 8.33 2.15
N HIS A 51 14.57 7.23 1.43
CA HIS A 51 13.37 6.39 1.42
C HIS A 51 13.79 4.93 1.32
N ALA A 52 13.38 4.12 2.31
CA ALA A 52 13.49 2.67 2.35
C ALA A 52 12.55 2.10 3.42
N HIS A 53 12.43 0.78 3.50
CA HIS A 53 11.52 0.13 4.42
C HIS A 53 12.24 -0.37 5.69
N GLN A 54 11.78 -1.52 6.21
CA GLN A 54 12.00 -1.96 7.58
C GLN A 54 13.41 -2.50 7.83
N VAL A 55 14.04 -3.14 6.84
CA VAL A 55 15.35 -3.76 7.03
C VAL A 55 16.51 -2.87 6.58
N CYS A 56 16.24 -1.66 6.07
CA CYS A 56 17.29 -0.67 5.89
C CYS A 56 17.97 -0.33 7.23
N ARG A 57 19.29 -0.29 7.23
CA ARG A 57 20.14 0.01 8.38
C ARG A 57 20.82 1.36 8.27
N GLU A 58 21.35 1.67 7.08
CA GLU A 58 22.13 2.90 6.86
C GLU A 58 21.82 3.53 5.49
N MET A 59 21.84 4.85 5.42
CA MET A 59 21.79 5.61 4.18
C MET A 59 22.82 6.73 4.17
N GLN A 60 23.45 6.91 3.01
CA GLN A 60 24.45 7.95 2.83
C GLN A 60 24.34 8.60 1.46
N LEU A 61 24.60 9.91 1.41
CA LEU A 61 24.90 10.66 0.20
C LEU A 61 26.23 11.40 0.38
N GLU A 62 27.20 11.08 -0.44
CA GLU A 62 28.48 11.78 -0.51
C GLU A 62 28.61 12.52 -1.84
N VAL A 63 29.39 13.60 -1.83
CA VAL A 63 29.81 14.31 -3.03
C VAL A 63 31.32 14.37 -3.11
N GLU A 64 31.85 14.27 -4.32
CA GLU A 64 33.26 14.45 -4.65
C GLU A 64 33.37 15.54 -5.73
N ALA A 65 33.99 16.66 -5.40
CA ALA A 65 34.21 17.78 -6.31
C ALA A 65 35.28 17.45 -7.37
N PRO A 66 35.36 18.21 -8.48
CA PRO A 66 36.34 17.96 -9.54
C PRO A 66 37.81 18.01 -9.10
N ASP A 67 38.09 18.70 -8.01
CA ASP A 67 39.42 18.79 -7.37
C ASP A 67 39.72 17.59 -6.43
N GLY A 68 38.79 16.65 -6.30
CA GLY A 68 38.88 15.47 -5.45
C GLY A 68 38.40 15.68 -4.01
N GLN A 69 37.94 16.89 -3.64
CA GLN A 69 37.44 17.14 -2.30
C GLN A 69 36.12 16.38 -2.05
N LYS A 70 36.08 15.59 -0.97
CA LYS A 70 34.89 14.82 -0.56
C LYS A 70 34.12 15.51 0.56
N ARG A 71 32.80 15.39 0.53
CA ARG A 71 31.90 15.87 1.59
C ARG A 71 30.69 14.96 1.72
N SER A 72 30.33 14.61 2.95
CA SER A 72 29.04 13.97 3.23
C SER A 72 27.93 15.03 3.23
N LEU A 73 26.90 14.82 2.42
CA LEU A 73 25.73 15.69 2.35
C LEU A 73 24.50 15.10 3.06
N PHE A 74 24.52 13.80 3.37
CA PHE A 74 23.47 13.10 4.10
C PHE A 74 24.06 11.83 4.70
N LEU A 75 23.80 11.61 5.98
CA LEU A 75 24.14 10.36 6.66
C LEU A 75 23.03 10.06 7.66
N ILE A 76 22.48 8.86 7.56
CA ILE A 76 21.70 8.20 8.59
C ILE A 76 22.41 6.87 8.84
N ASP A 77 23.08 6.77 9.97
CA ASP A 77 23.86 5.60 10.41
C ASP A 77 23.05 4.61 11.27
N ASP A 78 21.86 5.02 11.72
CA ASP A 78 20.85 4.16 12.35
C ASP A 78 19.46 4.47 11.78
N TRP A 79 19.15 3.89 10.63
CA TRP A 79 17.90 4.13 9.92
C TRP A 79 16.68 3.77 10.77
N LYS A 80 15.71 4.68 10.78
CA LYS A 80 14.37 4.45 11.31
C LYS A 80 13.34 4.70 10.23
N PHE A 81 12.33 3.84 10.12
CA PHE A 81 11.28 3.94 9.12
C PHE A 81 10.57 5.31 9.12
N ASN A 82 10.47 6.01 10.25
CA ASN A 82 9.87 7.34 10.34
C ASN A 82 10.82 8.50 9.93
N TRP A 83 12.08 8.22 9.60
CA TRP A 83 13.07 9.21 9.14
C TRP A 83 13.11 9.34 7.61
N GLN A 84 12.12 8.79 6.92
CA GLN A 84 11.89 8.93 5.47
C GLN A 84 11.49 10.34 5.01
N ASN A 85 11.58 11.33 5.90
CA ASN A 85 11.24 12.71 5.61
C ASN A 85 12.32 13.38 4.76
N ARG A 86 11.98 14.57 4.25
CA ARG A 86 12.91 15.42 3.53
C ARG A 86 13.51 16.45 4.48
N TYR A 87 14.82 16.57 4.46
CA TYR A 87 15.62 17.47 5.28
C TYR A 87 16.12 18.63 4.42
N GLN A 88 15.82 19.86 4.83
CA GLN A 88 16.28 21.06 4.13
C GLN A 88 17.67 21.46 4.63
N TYR A 89 18.57 21.84 3.72
CA TYR A 89 19.83 22.45 4.14
C TYR A 89 19.56 23.85 4.70
N ARG A 90 20.29 24.22 5.74
CA ARG A 90 20.20 25.57 6.34
C ARG A 90 20.49 26.65 5.30
N GLU A 91 21.46 26.41 4.43
CA GLU A 91 21.81 27.24 3.29
C GLU A 91 21.97 26.33 2.06
N PRO A 92 21.60 26.79 0.85
CA PRO A 92 21.84 26.05 -0.38
C PRO A 92 23.32 25.65 -0.52
N VAL A 93 23.60 24.37 -0.72
CA VAL A 93 24.98 23.87 -0.84
C VAL A 93 25.43 24.01 -2.30
N PRO A 94 26.46 24.81 -2.61
CA PRO A 94 26.99 24.92 -3.96
C PRO A 94 27.75 23.65 -4.35
N LEU A 95 27.45 23.14 -5.54
CA LEU A 95 28.08 21.97 -6.14
C LEU A 95 28.51 22.35 -7.56
N ALA A 96 29.81 22.23 -7.83
CA ALA A 96 30.36 22.57 -9.14
C ALA A 96 29.95 21.55 -10.21
N ALA A 97 29.93 21.98 -11.46
CA ALA A 97 29.89 21.08 -12.61
C ALA A 97 31.04 20.06 -12.50
N GLY A 98 30.74 18.80 -12.78
CA GLY A 98 31.69 17.69 -12.61
C GLY A 98 31.71 17.07 -11.20
N THR A 99 31.01 17.64 -10.21
CA THR A 99 30.84 16.99 -8.91
C THR A 99 30.12 15.64 -9.08
N ARG A 100 30.73 14.56 -8.57
CA ARG A 100 30.10 13.24 -8.46
C ARG A 100 29.28 13.17 -7.19
N VAL A 101 28.00 12.83 -7.33
CA VAL A 101 27.07 12.56 -6.23
C VAL A 101 26.88 11.04 -6.14
N SER A 102 27.15 10.45 -4.98
CA SER A 102 27.11 9.01 -4.76
C SER A 102 26.19 8.69 -3.59
N ALA A 103 25.25 7.77 -3.78
CA ALA A 103 24.40 7.25 -2.71
C ALA A 103 24.76 5.80 -2.38
N ARG A 104 24.66 5.46 -1.10
CA ARG A 104 24.84 4.11 -0.55
C ARG A 104 23.70 3.81 0.41
N ILE A 105 23.11 2.63 0.28
CA ILE A 105 22.06 2.15 1.18
C ILE A 105 22.42 0.74 1.60
N LEU A 106 22.36 0.49 2.91
CA LEU A 106 22.72 -0.78 3.53
C LEU A 106 21.50 -1.38 4.23
N TYR A 107 21.32 -2.69 4.10
CA TYR A 107 20.20 -3.44 4.67
C TYR A 107 20.69 -4.58 5.57
N ASP A 108 19.94 -4.82 6.63
CA ASP A 108 20.15 -5.88 7.61
C ASP A 108 18.92 -6.79 7.69
N ASN A 109 18.95 -7.89 6.96
CA ASN A 109 17.95 -8.95 6.99
C ASN A 109 18.38 -10.12 7.89
N SER A 110 19.18 -9.86 8.92
CA SER A 110 19.55 -10.86 9.93
C SER A 110 18.42 -11.11 10.93
N ALA A 111 18.55 -12.18 11.72
CA ALA A 111 17.63 -12.47 12.83
C ALA A 111 17.84 -11.53 14.02
N ASP A 112 19.00 -10.86 14.09
CA ASP A 112 19.35 -9.95 15.17
C ASP A 112 18.79 -8.54 14.94
N ASN A 113 18.32 -8.22 13.73
CA ASN A 113 17.65 -6.97 13.44
C ASN A 113 16.21 -6.99 14.00
N PRO A 114 15.88 -6.22 15.06
CA PRO A 114 14.53 -6.18 15.62
C PRO A 114 13.50 -5.51 14.70
N GLN A 115 13.94 -4.82 13.65
CA GLN A 115 13.06 -4.25 12.62
C GLN A 115 12.73 -5.27 11.52
N ASN A 116 13.35 -6.46 11.52
CA ASN A 116 13.04 -7.48 10.53
C ASN A 116 11.58 -7.96 10.71
N PRO A 117 10.70 -7.79 9.72
CA PRO A 117 9.30 -8.19 9.84
C PRO A 117 9.12 -9.72 9.82
N TYR A 118 10.18 -10.49 9.55
CA TYR A 118 10.14 -11.94 9.46
C TYR A 118 10.96 -12.61 10.56
N VAL A 119 10.29 -13.42 11.38
CA VAL A 119 10.92 -14.31 12.36
C VAL A 119 10.47 -15.75 12.05
N PRO A 120 11.34 -16.63 11.50
CA PRO A 120 12.73 -16.39 11.11
C PRO A 120 12.88 -15.54 9.83
N PRO A 121 14.07 -14.95 9.57
CA PRO A 121 14.32 -14.15 8.36
C PRO A 121 13.99 -14.88 7.08
N ARG A 122 13.47 -14.14 6.10
CA ARG A 122 13.14 -14.63 4.76
C ARG A 122 13.84 -13.77 3.72
N ARG A 123 13.98 -14.27 2.49
CA ARG A 123 14.51 -13.48 1.38
C ARG A 123 13.58 -12.28 1.09
N ILE A 124 14.12 -11.07 1.09
CA ILE A 124 13.38 -9.81 0.84
C ILE A 124 13.80 -9.26 -0.51
N ARG A 125 12.85 -8.84 -1.35
CA ARG A 125 13.12 -8.33 -2.70
C ARG A 125 12.59 -6.93 -2.87
N TRP A 126 12.92 -6.31 -4.01
CA TRP A 126 12.32 -5.04 -4.38
C TRP A 126 10.78 -5.11 -4.40
N GLY A 127 10.09 -4.17 -3.73
CA GLY A 127 8.63 -4.10 -3.74
C GLY A 127 8.06 -2.88 -3.01
N LEU A 128 6.75 -2.65 -3.14
CA LEU A 128 6.05 -1.47 -2.61
C LEU A 128 5.54 -1.65 -1.17
N GLN A 129 5.46 -2.89 -0.67
CA GLN A 129 4.97 -3.15 0.68
C GLN A 129 6.06 -2.89 1.71
N SER A 130 5.69 -2.52 2.93
CA SER A 130 6.67 -2.28 4.00
C SER A 130 7.48 -3.53 4.38
N ASN A 131 7.02 -4.73 4.03
CA ASN A 131 7.74 -6.00 4.23
C ASN A 131 8.53 -6.47 3.00
N ASP A 132 8.40 -5.76 1.88
CA ASP A 132 9.36 -5.76 0.78
C ASP A 132 10.38 -4.65 1.03
N GLU A 133 11.38 -4.49 0.16
CA GLU A 133 12.30 -3.35 0.26
C GLU A 133 12.36 -2.47 -0.97
N MET A 134 12.77 -1.23 -0.76
CA MET A 134 13.17 -0.31 -1.81
C MET A 134 14.14 0.71 -1.22
N GLY A 135 14.85 1.45 -2.06
CA GLY A 135 15.87 2.35 -1.53
C GLY A 135 16.20 3.49 -2.48
N SER A 136 16.12 4.72 -2.00
CA SER A 136 16.81 5.84 -2.65
C SER A 136 17.11 6.97 -1.68
N VAL A 137 18.17 7.71 -1.98
CA VAL A 137 18.43 9.05 -1.47
C VAL A 137 18.15 10.05 -2.59
N THR A 138 17.33 11.06 -2.32
CA THR A 138 16.94 12.08 -3.30
C THR A 138 17.48 13.45 -2.90
N LEU A 139 18.42 13.97 -3.69
CA LEU A 139 18.92 15.34 -3.58
C LEU A 139 18.11 16.26 -4.49
N LEU A 140 17.37 17.21 -3.91
CA LEU A 140 16.70 18.27 -4.68
C LEU A 140 17.64 19.46 -4.85
N LEU A 141 17.74 19.93 -6.08
CA LEU A 141 18.65 20.98 -6.47
C LEU A 141 18.07 21.82 -7.61
N VAL A 142 18.68 22.97 -7.83
CA VAL A 142 18.43 23.86 -8.97
C VAL A 142 19.76 24.10 -9.69
N ALA A 143 19.72 24.29 -11.00
CA ALA A 143 20.89 24.81 -11.72
C ALA A 143 21.22 26.21 -11.18
N GLN A 144 22.49 26.51 -10.93
CA GLN A 144 22.90 27.81 -10.41
C GLN A 144 22.53 28.93 -11.40
N ASN A 145 22.74 28.67 -12.69
CA ASN A 145 22.20 29.46 -13.79
C ASN A 145 20.97 28.78 -14.42
N GLU A 146 19.83 29.47 -14.45
CA GLU A 146 18.58 28.88 -14.93
C GLU A 146 18.62 28.49 -16.42
N SER A 147 19.43 29.17 -17.25
CA SER A 147 19.59 28.81 -18.67
C SER A 147 20.15 27.40 -18.85
N GLU A 148 20.78 26.84 -17.82
CA GLU A 148 21.40 25.52 -17.82
C GLU A 148 20.49 24.42 -17.23
N SER A 149 19.33 24.79 -16.70
CA SER A 149 18.36 23.85 -16.09
C SER A 149 17.95 22.72 -17.04
N GLU A 150 17.89 23.00 -18.35
CA GLU A 150 17.53 21.99 -19.36
C GLU A 150 18.68 21.02 -19.65
N ALA A 151 19.94 21.46 -19.55
CA ALA A 151 21.10 20.58 -19.66
C ALA A 151 21.11 19.56 -18.49
N LEU A 152 20.86 20.04 -17.28
CA LEU A 152 20.69 19.20 -16.10
C LEU A 152 19.51 18.22 -16.25
N ALA A 153 18.33 18.71 -16.67
CA ALA A 153 17.16 17.86 -16.90
C ALA A 153 17.40 16.80 -17.98
N LYS A 154 18.18 17.12 -19.03
CA LYS A 154 18.59 16.19 -20.08
C LYS A 154 19.53 15.11 -19.54
N ALA A 155 20.52 15.47 -18.72
CA ALA A 155 21.43 14.51 -18.11
C ALA A 155 20.71 13.54 -17.16
N LEU A 156 19.78 14.04 -16.33
CA LEU A 156 18.93 13.19 -15.48
C LEU A 156 18.09 12.21 -16.30
N ARG A 157 17.48 12.67 -17.40
CA ARG A 157 16.75 11.79 -18.33
C ARG A 157 17.66 10.75 -18.98
N GLN A 158 18.91 11.10 -19.29
CA GLN A 158 19.90 10.17 -19.84
C GLN A 158 20.32 9.12 -18.81
N LYS A 159 20.53 9.49 -17.54
CA LYS A 159 20.80 8.55 -16.44
C LYS A 159 19.66 7.55 -16.25
N ILE A 160 18.41 8.03 -16.22
CA ILE A 160 17.25 7.14 -16.19
C ILE A 160 17.29 6.20 -17.39
N ARG A 161 17.47 6.72 -18.61
CA ARG A 161 17.56 5.88 -19.81
C ARG A 161 18.69 4.87 -19.78
N SER A 162 19.83 5.16 -19.14
CA SER A 162 20.97 4.24 -19.10
C SER A 162 20.70 3.06 -18.17
N VAL A 163 20.06 3.28 -17.02
CA VAL A 163 19.71 2.18 -16.09
C VAL A 163 18.49 1.39 -16.56
N THR A 164 17.68 1.95 -17.46
CA THR A 164 16.51 1.28 -18.04
C THR A 164 16.83 0.46 -19.31
N ARG A 165 18.10 0.38 -19.73
CA ARG A 165 18.53 -0.37 -20.93
C ARG A 165 19.05 -1.76 -20.55
N GLY A 166 18.55 -2.80 -21.21
CA GLY A 166 18.92 -4.20 -20.97
C GLY A 166 17.71 -5.07 -20.61
N THR A 167 17.86 -6.39 -20.66
CA THR A 167 16.78 -7.36 -20.37
C THR A 167 16.33 -7.30 -18.92
N GLN A 168 17.27 -7.24 -17.96
CA GLN A 168 17.00 -7.00 -16.54
C GLN A 168 16.26 -5.69 -16.26
N ALA A 169 16.52 -4.67 -17.08
CA ALA A 169 15.91 -3.35 -16.94
C ALA A 169 14.49 -3.30 -17.52
N ARG A 170 14.16 -4.10 -18.53
CA ARG A 170 12.77 -4.30 -18.99
C ARG A 170 11.93 -4.96 -17.91
N ASP A 171 12.42 -6.07 -17.37
CA ASP A 171 11.80 -6.80 -16.27
C ASP A 171 11.51 -5.89 -15.06
N ALA A 172 12.48 -5.06 -14.65
CA ALA A 172 12.35 -4.19 -13.49
C ALA A 172 11.48 -2.95 -13.74
N MET A 173 11.55 -2.33 -14.93
CA MET A 173 10.64 -1.25 -15.35
C MET A 173 9.20 -1.74 -15.41
N GLN A 174 9.00 -2.96 -15.94
CA GLN A 174 7.70 -3.61 -16.04
C GLN A 174 7.13 -3.91 -14.66
N ALA A 175 7.92 -4.41 -13.69
CA ALA A 175 7.51 -4.58 -12.30
C ALA A 175 7.09 -3.25 -11.62
N TYR A 176 7.89 -2.19 -11.81
CA TYR A 176 7.58 -0.85 -11.33
C TYR A 176 6.31 -0.28 -12.00
N TRP A 177 6.11 -0.51 -13.29
CA TRP A 177 4.93 -0.04 -14.00
C TRP A 177 3.67 -0.83 -13.66
N ILE A 178 3.73 -2.16 -13.60
CA ILE A 178 2.63 -3.02 -13.15
C ILE A 178 2.20 -2.61 -11.74
N SER A 179 3.15 -2.43 -10.82
CA SER A 179 2.81 -1.97 -9.47
C SER A 179 2.15 -0.59 -9.45
N ARG A 180 2.50 0.29 -10.40
CA ARG A 180 1.85 1.61 -10.58
C ARG A 180 0.49 1.54 -11.23
N ILE A 181 0.29 0.64 -12.20
CA ILE A 181 -0.98 0.45 -12.89
C ILE A 181 -1.97 -0.30 -11.98
N ARG A 182 -1.53 -1.30 -11.19
CA ARG A 182 -2.35 -1.96 -10.16
C ARG A 182 -2.85 -1.00 -9.07
N MET A 183 -2.14 0.10 -8.83
CA MET A 183 -2.63 1.20 -7.97
C MET A 183 -3.65 2.12 -8.67
N MET A 184 -3.84 1.96 -9.98
CA MET A 184 -4.75 2.74 -10.84
C MET A 184 -5.93 1.92 -11.34
N ASP A 185 -6.03 0.66 -10.94
CA ASP A 185 -7.23 -0.17 -11.04
C ASP A 185 -8.32 0.47 -10.16
N ALA A 186 -9.02 1.44 -10.75
CA ALA A 186 -9.90 2.36 -10.05
C ALA A 186 -11.20 1.66 -9.61
N ASN A 187 -11.63 0.67 -10.40
CA ASN A 187 -12.78 -0.18 -10.11
C ASN A 187 -12.40 -1.46 -9.33
N ALA A 188 -11.09 -1.77 -9.21
CA ALA A 188 -10.55 -2.94 -8.51
C ALA A 188 -11.07 -4.28 -9.03
N ASP A 189 -11.35 -4.37 -10.33
CA ASP A 189 -11.87 -5.60 -10.96
C ASP A 189 -10.75 -6.59 -11.35
N GLY A 190 -9.47 -6.19 -11.21
CA GLY A 190 -8.31 -6.97 -11.62
C GLY A 190 -8.04 -6.93 -13.12
N LEU A 191 -8.74 -6.06 -13.86
CA LEU A 191 -8.58 -5.76 -15.27
C LEU A 191 -8.36 -4.26 -15.41
N ILE A 192 -7.13 -3.84 -15.68
CA ILE A 192 -6.87 -2.41 -15.79
C ILE A 192 -7.35 -1.91 -17.15
N GLN A 193 -8.48 -1.21 -17.18
CA GLN A 193 -9.02 -0.66 -18.41
C GLN A 193 -8.13 0.49 -18.92
N LEU A 194 -7.81 0.51 -20.21
CA LEU A 194 -6.99 1.59 -20.79
C LEU A 194 -7.60 2.99 -20.57
N THR A 195 -8.91 3.06 -20.35
CA THR A 195 -9.63 4.30 -20.03
C THR A 195 -9.33 4.84 -18.64
N GLU A 196 -9.07 3.98 -17.66
CA GLU A 196 -8.71 4.32 -16.27
C GLU A 196 -7.28 4.88 -16.18
N ILE A 197 -6.47 4.57 -17.18
CA ILE A 197 -5.11 5.04 -17.30
C ILE A 197 -5.09 6.46 -17.88
N PRO A 198 -4.39 7.43 -17.25
CA PRO A 198 -4.25 8.78 -17.77
C PRO A 198 -3.78 8.80 -19.23
N GLN A 199 -4.33 9.69 -20.06
CA GLN A 199 -4.12 9.70 -21.52
C GLN A 199 -2.63 9.69 -21.93
N ARG A 200 -1.75 10.34 -21.15
CA ARG A 200 -0.29 10.36 -21.37
C ARG A 200 0.39 8.99 -21.19
N MET A 201 -0.27 8.04 -20.53
CA MET A 201 0.23 6.71 -20.15
C MET A 201 -0.41 5.58 -20.99
N ARG A 202 -1.54 5.84 -21.66
CA ARG A 202 -2.27 4.84 -22.47
C ARG A 202 -1.43 4.18 -23.56
N ARG A 203 -0.57 4.95 -24.25
CA ARG A 203 0.29 4.42 -25.32
C ARG A 203 1.32 3.40 -24.81
N MET A 204 1.71 3.47 -23.55
CA MET A 204 2.62 2.51 -22.92
C MET A 204 1.85 1.31 -22.38
N ALA A 205 0.65 1.54 -21.82
CA ALA A 205 -0.24 0.51 -21.32
C ALA A 205 -0.75 -0.43 -22.42
N ALA A 206 -1.07 0.11 -23.60
CA ALA A 206 -1.45 -0.68 -24.78
C ALA A 206 -0.35 -1.64 -25.29
N GLY A 207 0.86 -1.61 -24.71
CA GLY A 207 1.90 -2.62 -24.97
C GLY A 207 1.78 -3.87 -24.10
N PHE A 208 0.86 -3.91 -23.14
CA PHE A 208 0.60 -5.03 -22.23
C PHE A 208 -0.79 -5.66 -22.42
N ASP A 209 -1.65 -4.99 -23.19
CA ASP A 209 -2.89 -5.53 -23.75
C ASP A 209 -2.49 -6.43 -24.92
N LEU A 210 -2.21 -7.70 -24.62
CA LEU A 210 -1.65 -8.69 -25.56
C LEU A 210 -2.75 -9.28 -26.44
N ASP A 211 -3.98 -9.37 -25.92
CA ASP A 211 -5.12 -9.90 -26.66
C ASP A 211 -5.95 -8.81 -27.38
N GLY A 212 -5.69 -7.54 -27.08
CA GLY A 212 -6.27 -6.38 -27.76
C GLY A 212 -7.69 -6.05 -27.31
N ASP A 213 -8.10 -6.49 -26.12
CA ASP A 213 -9.46 -6.30 -25.60
C ASP A 213 -9.68 -4.90 -24.97
N GLY A 214 -8.63 -4.10 -24.84
CA GLY A 214 -8.67 -2.75 -24.29
C GLY A 214 -8.56 -2.69 -22.76
N ALA A 215 -8.35 -3.83 -22.12
CA ALA A 215 -8.00 -4.00 -20.71
C ALA A 215 -6.61 -4.64 -20.60
N ILE A 216 -6.07 -4.69 -19.38
CA ILE A 216 -4.82 -5.39 -19.09
C ILE A 216 -5.11 -6.32 -17.92
N SER A 217 -5.13 -7.61 -18.21
CA SER A 217 -5.37 -8.66 -17.22
C SER A 217 -4.09 -9.15 -16.54
N ASP A 218 -4.23 -9.77 -15.37
CA ASP A 218 -3.11 -10.41 -14.67
C ASP A 218 -2.44 -11.51 -15.53
N ALA A 219 -3.19 -12.19 -16.39
CA ALA A 219 -2.66 -13.21 -17.29
C ALA A 219 -1.76 -12.62 -18.37
N GLU A 220 -2.16 -11.50 -18.97
CA GLU A 220 -1.35 -10.80 -19.96
C GLU A 220 -0.12 -10.15 -19.33
N ILE A 221 -0.25 -9.71 -18.08
CA ILE A 221 0.87 -9.27 -17.25
C ILE A 221 1.85 -10.43 -17.00
N ASP A 222 1.36 -11.62 -16.64
CA ASP A 222 2.17 -12.80 -16.39
C ASP A 222 2.85 -13.33 -17.66
N GLU A 223 2.16 -13.27 -18.80
CA GLU A 223 2.69 -13.64 -20.11
C GLU A 223 3.75 -12.63 -20.58
N ALA A 224 3.48 -11.33 -20.45
CA ALA A 224 4.45 -10.29 -20.77
C ALA A 224 5.68 -10.30 -19.85
N THR A 225 5.58 -10.86 -18.62
CA THR A 225 6.67 -10.93 -17.64
C THR A 225 7.38 -12.30 -17.59
N GLY A 226 6.93 -13.28 -18.38
CA GLY A 226 7.54 -14.61 -18.46
C GLY A 226 7.31 -15.48 -17.22
N GLY A 227 6.16 -15.34 -16.55
CA GLY A 227 5.74 -16.19 -15.43
C GLY A 227 6.57 -16.06 -14.15
N LYS A 228 7.33 -14.97 -13.99
CA LYS A 228 7.99 -14.65 -12.71
C LYS A 228 6.98 -13.88 -11.84
N PRO A 229 6.44 -14.47 -10.76
CA PRO A 229 5.39 -13.81 -9.98
C PRO A 229 5.94 -12.53 -9.37
N ARG A 230 5.31 -11.40 -9.67
CA ARG A 230 5.68 -10.08 -9.16
C ARG A 230 4.46 -9.37 -8.59
N VAL A 231 4.57 -9.05 -7.30
CA VAL A 231 3.62 -8.35 -6.41
C VAL A 231 2.46 -9.25 -5.93
N PRO A 232 2.20 -9.33 -4.59
CA PRO A 232 1.06 -10.07 -4.07
C PRO A 232 -0.25 -9.45 -4.52
N GLU A 233 -1.25 -10.30 -4.76
CA GLU A 233 -2.60 -9.92 -5.17
C GLU A 233 -3.21 -8.85 -4.22
N PRO A 234 -4.04 -7.92 -4.75
CA PRO A 234 -4.88 -7.05 -3.93
C PRO A 234 -5.68 -7.85 -2.89
N GLY A 235 -5.94 -7.24 -1.72
CA GLY A 235 -6.70 -7.86 -0.64
C GLY A 235 -6.05 -7.76 0.73
N LEU A 236 -6.77 -8.22 1.75
CA LEU A 236 -6.35 -8.29 3.13
C LEU A 236 -5.91 -9.71 3.48
N GLU A 237 -4.96 -9.84 4.41
CA GLU A 237 -4.57 -11.14 4.93
C GLU A 237 -5.59 -11.67 5.93
N ASP A 238 -5.96 -12.94 5.79
CA ASP A 238 -6.74 -13.66 6.78
C ASP A 238 -5.86 -14.22 7.91
N LEU A 239 -6.49 -14.85 8.91
CA LEU A 239 -5.79 -15.47 10.04
C LEU A 239 -4.87 -16.65 9.63
N LYS A 240 -5.06 -17.22 8.43
CA LYS A 240 -4.23 -18.30 7.87
C LYS A 240 -3.12 -17.77 6.96
N GLY A 241 -3.03 -16.45 6.77
CA GLY A 241 -2.06 -15.79 5.88
C GLY A 241 -2.46 -15.84 4.41
N LYS A 242 -3.68 -16.27 4.07
CA LYS A 242 -4.23 -16.19 2.72
C LYS A 242 -4.74 -14.78 2.47
N ARG A 243 -4.42 -14.22 1.30
CA ARG A 243 -4.99 -12.94 0.86
C ARG A 243 -6.38 -13.15 0.27
N LEU A 244 -7.33 -12.33 0.72
CA LEU A 244 -8.70 -12.31 0.26
C LEU A 244 -9.08 -10.86 -0.02
N ASP A 245 -9.74 -10.59 -1.15
CA ASP A 245 -10.26 -9.27 -1.48
C ASP A 245 -11.78 -9.22 -1.23
N PRO A 246 -12.23 -8.51 -0.19
CA PRO A 246 -13.66 -8.37 0.10
C PRO A 246 -14.43 -7.58 -0.95
N LEU A 247 -13.75 -6.83 -1.83
CA LEU A 247 -14.41 -6.00 -2.86
C LEU A 247 -14.60 -6.75 -4.18
N LYS A 248 -13.86 -7.84 -4.40
CA LYS A 248 -13.93 -8.66 -5.60
C LYS A 248 -14.95 -9.79 -5.43
N VAL A 249 -16.19 -9.53 -5.82
CA VAL A 249 -17.27 -10.53 -5.83
C VAL A 249 -17.14 -11.42 -7.07
N ASP A 250 -16.98 -12.73 -6.87
CA ASP A 250 -16.88 -13.71 -7.96
C ASP A 250 -18.24 -13.99 -8.65
N ASP A 251 -18.22 -14.67 -9.80
CA ASP A 251 -19.42 -14.96 -10.59
C ASP A 251 -20.43 -15.90 -9.90
N GLN A 252 -19.99 -16.64 -8.88
CA GLN A 252 -20.82 -17.59 -8.14
C GLN A 252 -21.48 -16.95 -6.91
N THR A 253 -21.04 -15.75 -6.54
CA THR A 253 -21.48 -15.00 -5.36
C THR A 253 -22.29 -13.78 -5.81
N LYS A 254 -23.46 -13.57 -5.22
CA LYS A 254 -24.26 -12.35 -5.47
C LYS A 254 -23.67 -11.13 -4.75
N ALA A 255 -23.20 -11.32 -3.52
CA ALA A 255 -22.69 -10.22 -2.71
C ALA A 255 -21.68 -10.68 -1.65
N HIS A 256 -20.73 -9.79 -1.35
CA HIS A 256 -19.89 -9.87 -0.17
C HIS A 256 -20.48 -9.02 0.97
N VAL A 257 -20.49 -9.57 2.18
CA VAL A 257 -20.97 -8.91 3.39
C VAL A 257 -19.78 -8.72 4.32
N ILE A 258 -19.44 -7.47 4.60
CA ILE A 258 -18.23 -7.11 5.34
C ILE A 258 -18.65 -6.46 6.65
N VAL A 259 -18.35 -7.12 7.76
CA VAL A 259 -18.63 -6.62 9.12
C VAL A 259 -17.34 -6.07 9.72
N PHE A 260 -17.32 -4.79 10.03
CA PHE A 260 -16.18 -4.11 10.65
C PHE A 260 -16.30 -4.18 12.16
N THR A 261 -15.24 -4.64 12.82
CA THR A 261 -15.20 -4.81 14.29
C THR A 261 -13.86 -4.36 14.86
N THR A 262 -13.85 -4.16 16.16
CA THR A 262 -12.61 -4.12 16.96
C THR A 262 -12.65 -5.23 18.01
N VAL A 263 -11.49 -5.56 18.59
CA VAL A 263 -11.44 -6.54 19.69
C VAL A 263 -12.03 -5.98 21.01
N ASP A 264 -11.97 -4.66 21.19
CA ASP A 264 -12.31 -3.99 22.45
C ASP A 264 -13.72 -3.38 22.49
N CYS A 265 -14.43 -3.30 21.37
CA CYS A 265 -15.74 -2.63 21.33
C CYS A 265 -16.81 -3.52 21.99
N PRO A 266 -17.40 -3.09 23.13
CA PRO A 266 -18.41 -3.90 23.82
C PRO A 266 -19.70 -4.06 23.02
N ILE A 267 -20.05 -3.06 22.19
CA ILE A 267 -21.23 -3.13 21.33
C ILE A 267 -20.99 -4.13 20.20
N ALA A 268 -19.84 -4.06 19.50
CA ALA A 268 -19.50 -4.99 18.42
C ALA A 268 -19.45 -6.43 18.91
N ASN A 269 -18.81 -6.65 20.05
CA ASN A 269 -18.73 -7.95 20.72
C ASN A 269 -20.11 -8.49 21.14
N ALA A 270 -21.03 -7.61 21.57
CA ALA A 270 -22.39 -8.01 21.91
C ALA A 270 -23.22 -8.47 20.69
N TYR A 271 -22.82 -8.07 19.46
CA TYR A 271 -23.46 -8.52 18.22
C TYR A 271 -22.94 -9.86 17.70
N ALA A 272 -21.90 -10.45 18.30
CA ALA A 272 -21.33 -11.72 17.83
C ALA A 272 -22.38 -12.85 17.66
N PRO A 273 -23.35 -13.06 18.58
CA PRO A 273 -24.39 -14.07 18.39
C PRO A 273 -25.27 -13.81 17.16
N GLU A 274 -25.62 -12.55 16.91
CA GLU A 274 -26.46 -12.17 15.77
C GLU A 274 -25.69 -12.30 14.45
N ILE A 275 -24.44 -11.86 14.40
CA ILE A 275 -23.56 -12.03 13.24
C ILE A 275 -23.44 -13.53 12.89
N ARG A 276 -23.19 -14.38 13.90
CA ARG A 276 -23.11 -15.84 13.69
C ARG A 276 -24.42 -16.43 13.20
N SER A 277 -25.56 -15.98 13.72
CA SER A 277 -26.88 -16.41 13.24
C SER A 277 -27.10 -16.02 11.78
N ILE A 278 -26.79 -14.78 11.39
CA ILE A 278 -26.94 -14.31 10.00
C ILE A 278 -26.05 -15.13 9.05
N VAL A 279 -24.79 -15.39 9.45
CA VAL A 279 -23.87 -16.21 8.64
C VAL A 279 -24.42 -17.64 8.49
N ALA A 280 -24.88 -18.25 9.58
CA ALA A 280 -25.43 -19.61 9.55
C ALA A 280 -26.71 -19.71 8.71
N ASP A 281 -27.63 -18.75 8.82
CA ASP A 281 -28.88 -18.69 8.05
C ASP A 281 -28.65 -18.50 6.53
N HIS A 282 -27.42 -18.16 6.14
CA HIS A 282 -27.05 -17.87 4.77
C HIS A 282 -25.89 -18.74 4.24
N ALA A 283 -25.54 -19.82 4.94
CA ALA A 283 -24.46 -20.72 4.56
C ALA A 283 -24.63 -21.33 3.14
N ASP A 284 -25.87 -21.65 2.76
CA ASP A 284 -26.21 -22.24 1.44
C ASP A 284 -26.67 -21.20 0.41
N ARG A 285 -26.47 -19.90 0.68
CA ARG A 285 -26.86 -18.81 -0.21
C ARG A 285 -25.64 -18.28 -0.97
N PRO A 286 -25.82 -17.62 -2.12
CA PRO A 286 -24.72 -17.03 -2.88
C PRO A 286 -24.23 -15.72 -2.22
N LEU A 287 -23.88 -15.79 -0.94
CA LEU A 287 -23.40 -14.69 -0.12
C LEU A 287 -22.10 -15.11 0.54
N ARG A 288 -21.13 -14.20 0.62
CA ARG A 288 -19.87 -14.47 1.32
C ARG A 288 -19.65 -13.43 2.39
N PHE A 289 -19.37 -13.88 3.61
CA PHE A 289 -19.20 -13.02 4.76
C PHE A 289 -17.71 -12.82 5.09
N PHE A 290 -17.38 -11.67 5.64
CA PHE A 290 -16.06 -11.34 6.17
C PHE A 290 -16.20 -10.57 7.48
N LEU A 291 -15.35 -10.87 8.45
CA LEU A 291 -15.14 -10.05 9.62
C LEU A 291 -13.82 -9.30 9.46
N VAL A 292 -13.81 -7.97 9.62
CA VAL A 292 -12.62 -7.14 9.41
C VAL A 292 -12.26 -6.40 10.69
N HIS A 293 -11.08 -6.69 11.24
CA HIS A 293 -10.48 -5.90 12.32
C HIS A 293 -9.85 -4.62 11.77
N VAL A 294 -10.18 -3.49 12.37
CA VAL A 294 -9.71 -2.15 11.98
C VAL A 294 -8.71 -1.53 12.95
N ASP A 295 -8.35 -2.29 13.99
CA ASP A 295 -7.37 -1.91 14.99
C ASP A 295 -5.95 -1.96 14.40
N ALA A 296 -5.17 -0.90 14.59
CA ALA A 296 -3.82 -0.79 14.04
C ALA A 296 -2.80 -1.69 14.76
N ASP A 297 -3.06 -1.97 16.03
CA ASP A 297 -2.19 -2.65 16.99
C ASP A 297 -2.60 -4.11 17.25
N VAL A 298 -3.79 -4.53 16.80
CA VAL A 298 -4.22 -5.93 16.91
C VAL A 298 -3.44 -6.79 15.92
N ASP A 299 -2.58 -7.65 16.46
CA ASP A 299 -1.86 -8.66 15.70
C ASP A 299 -2.74 -9.87 15.32
N ARG A 300 -2.16 -10.83 14.58
CA ARG A 300 -2.87 -12.03 14.14
C ARG A 300 -3.29 -12.93 15.31
N GLU A 301 -2.49 -12.98 16.38
CA GLU A 301 -2.78 -13.82 17.53
C GLU A 301 -3.98 -13.26 18.31
N ALA A 302 -4.00 -11.96 18.56
CA ALA A 302 -5.10 -11.26 19.20
C ALA A 302 -6.41 -11.40 18.39
N ALA A 303 -6.36 -11.20 17.07
CA ALA A 303 -7.52 -11.42 16.21
C ALA A 303 -7.99 -12.89 16.21
N THR A 304 -7.07 -13.85 16.27
CA THR A 304 -7.42 -15.28 16.34
C THR A 304 -8.08 -15.63 17.67
N ARG A 305 -7.59 -15.06 18.78
CA ARG A 305 -8.16 -15.23 20.11
C ARG A 305 -9.57 -14.68 20.18
N HIS A 306 -9.77 -13.45 19.68
CA HIS A 306 -11.09 -12.83 19.57
C HIS A 306 -12.05 -13.67 18.71
N ALA A 307 -11.58 -14.13 17.54
CA ALA A 307 -12.36 -14.98 16.66
C ALA A 307 -12.86 -16.26 17.34
N LYS A 308 -12.01 -16.85 18.18
CA LYS A 308 -12.34 -18.04 18.97
C LYS A 308 -13.30 -17.72 20.12
N ASP A 309 -13.02 -16.69 20.91
CA ASP A 309 -13.79 -16.34 22.11
C ASP A 309 -15.24 -15.95 21.78
N TYR A 310 -15.45 -15.34 20.61
CA TYR A 310 -16.77 -14.94 20.12
C TYR A 310 -17.41 -15.96 19.16
N GLY A 311 -16.77 -17.12 18.93
CA GLY A 311 -17.33 -18.23 18.15
C GLY A 311 -17.41 -17.99 16.64
N TYR A 312 -16.69 -17.01 16.09
CA TYR A 312 -16.67 -16.73 14.65
C TYR A 312 -16.04 -17.88 13.85
N LEU A 313 -15.12 -18.63 14.47
CA LEU A 313 -14.53 -19.82 13.87
C LEU A 313 -15.51 -20.98 13.72
N ASP A 314 -16.58 -21.03 14.53
CA ASP A 314 -17.57 -22.13 14.48
C ASP A 314 -18.47 -22.08 13.23
N VAL A 315 -18.55 -20.90 12.60
CA VAL A 315 -19.36 -20.64 11.40
C VAL A 315 -18.47 -20.38 10.17
N ASP A 316 -17.21 -20.78 10.24
CA ASP A 316 -16.20 -20.62 9.19
C ASP A 316 -16.07 -19.18 8.65
N LEU A 317 -16.35 -18.17 9.47
CA LEU A 317 -16.31 -16.77 9.07
C LEU A 317 -14.85 -16.32 8.84
N PRO A 318 -14.45 -15.96 7.60
CA PRO A 318 -13.13 -15.43 7.34
C PRO A 318 -12.88 -14.13 8.11
N VAL A 319 -11.81 -14.10 8.89
CA VAL A 319 -11.40 -12.92 9.66
C VAL A 319 -10.17 -12.30 9.01
N LEU A 320 -10.28 -11.02 8.68
CA LEU A 320 -9.28 -10.20 7.99
C LEU A 320 -8.81 -9.07 8.90
N ARG A 321 -7.61 -8.54 8.61
CA ARG A 321 -7.04 -7.39 9.32
C ARG A 321 -6.81 -6.23 8.36
N ASP A 322 -7.36 -5.06 8.69
CA ASP A 322 -7.17 -3.77 8.01
C ASP A 322 -6.51 -2.74 8.96
N PRO A 323 -5.25 -2.97 9.38
CA PRO A 323 -4.59 -2.14 10.40
C PRO A 323 -4.32 -0.70 9.95
N GLU A 324 -4.31 -0.44 8.63
CA GLU A 324 -4.17 0.90 8.05
C GLU A 324 -5.51 1.58 7.75
N GLN A 325 -6.62 0.88 8.03
CA GLN A 325 -7.99 1.29 7.73
C GLN A 325 -8.19 1.68 6.25
N LYS A 326 -7.50 1.01 5.33
CA LYS A 326 -7.59 1.30 3.89
C LYS A 326 -8.94 0.87 3.33
N LEU A 327 -9.40 -0.32 3.69
CA LEU A 327 -10.71 -0.84 3.29
C LEU A 327 -11.83 -0.06 3.99
N ALA A 328 -11.69 0.17 5.30
CA ALA A 328 -12.66 0.94 6.07
C ALA A 328 -12.85 2.36 5.51
N LYS A 329 -11.77 3.07 5.17
CA LYS A 329 -11.83 4.39 4.52
C LYS A 329 -12.46 4.35 3.14
N ARG A 330 -12.13 3.34 2.32
CA ARG A 330 -12.68 3.19 0.96
C ARG A 330 -14.20 2.99 0.99
N LEU A 331 -14.72 2.30 2.00
CA LEU A 331 -16.16 2.08 2.18
C LEU A 331 -16.86 3.16 3.03
N GLU A 332 -16.10 4.18 3.45
CA GLU A 332 -16.53 5.26 4.35
C GLU A 332 -17.17 4.73 5.65
N ILE A 333 -16.61 3.64 6.19
CA ILE A 333 -16.96 3.13 7.52
C ILE A 333 -16.48 4.13 8.56
N THR A 334 -17.30 4.34 9.59
CA THR A 334 -17.01 5.32 10.64
C THR A 334 -17.09 4.73 12.04
N LYS A 335 -17.83 3.62 12.22
CA LYS A 335 -18.10 3.02 13.53
C LYS A 335 -17.89 1.51 13.54
N THR A 336 -17.80 0.95 14.75
CA THR A 336 -17.84 -0.51 14.99
C THR A 336 -18.92 -0.87 16.01
N PRO A 337 -19.83 -1.81 15.70
CA PRO A 337 -19.93 -2.55 14.44
C PRO A 337 -20.65 -1.75 13.35
N GLU A 338 -20.14 -1.82 12.13
CA GLU A 338 -20.79 -1.29 10.93
C GLU A 338 -20.59 -2.29 9.79
N VAL A 339 -21.57 -2.39 8.89
CA VAL A 339 -21.61 -3.41 7.84
C VAL A 339 -21.66 -2.75 6.48
N ALA A 340 -20.93 -3.30 5.53
CA ALA A 340 -21.04 -2.96 4.11
C ALA A 340 -21.40 -4.20 3.30
N ILE A 341 -22.37 -4.08 2.37
CA ILE A 341 -22.67 -5.12 1.39
C ILE A 341 -22.18 -4.66 0.02
N ILE A 342 -21.31 -5.44 -0.59
CA ILE A 342 -20.68 -5.17 -1.89
C ILE A 342 -21.28 -6.11 -2.92
N LEU A 343 -21.82 -5.55 -4.01
CA LEU A 343 -22.29 -6.29 -5.17
C LEU A 343 -21.17 -6.47 -6.19
N LYS A 344 -21.44 -7.29 -7.21
CA LYS A 344 -20.60 -7.42 -8.40
C LYS A 344 -20.27 -6.04 -8.99
N GLY A 345 -19.01 -5.83 -9.36
CA GLY A 345 -18.51 -4.53 -9.82
C GLY A 345 -18.09 -3.57 -8.69
N GLY A 346 -17.97 -4.05 -7.45
CA GLY A 346 -17.40 -3.29 -6.33
C GLY A 346 -18.31 -2.19 -5.75
N THR A 347 -19.59 -2.16 -6.15
CA THR A 347 -20.56 -1.15 -5.69
C THR A 347 -21.16 -1.55 -4.34
N ALA A 348 -21.15 -0.63 -3.37
CA ALA A 348 -21.79 -0.84 -2.08
C ALA A 348 -23.32 -0.65 -2.18
N ALA A 349 -24.08 -1.73 -1.98
CA ALA A 349 -25.55 -1.72 -1.97
C ALA A 349 -26.16 -1.41 -0.59
N TYR A 350 -25.38 -1.63 0.47
CA TYR A 350 -25.78 -1.31 1.83
C TYR A 350 -24.57 -0.84 2.63
N ARG A 351 -24.78 0.17 3.48
CA ARG A 351 -23.85 0.55 4.55
C ARG A 351 -24.62 0.95 5.81
N GLY A 352 -24.31 0.34 6.95
CA GLY A 352 -24.85 0.81 8.22
C GLY A 352 -24.92 -0.26 9.30
N ARG A 353 -25.94 -0.16 10.16
CA ARG A 353 -26.10 -1.02 11.35
C ARG A 353 -26.52 -2.44 10.99
N ILE A 354 -26.35 -3.37 11.94
CA ILE A 354 -26.86 -4.74 11.83
C ILE A 354 -28.38 -4.74 12.03
N ASP A 355 -28.84 -4.17 13.14
CA ASP A 355 -30.23 -4.04 13.54
C ASP A 355 -30.40 -2.83 14.50
N ASP A 356 -31.60 -2.64 15.08
CA ASP A 356 -31.86 -1.62 16.09
C ASP A 356 -31.77 -2.12 17.54
N LEU A 357 -31.06 -3.21 17.85
CA LEU A 357 -30.87 -3.69 19.23
C LEU A 357 -30.26 -2.61 20.12
N TRP A 358 -29.35 -1.82 19.56
CA TRP A 358 -28.79 -0.62 20.18
C TRP A 358 -29.37 0.63 19.55
N GLY A 359 -30.11 1.42 20.34
CA GLY A 359 -30.68 2.69 19.89
C GLY A 359 -29.73 3.88 20.04
N ASP A 360 -28.79 3.77 20.98
CA ASP A 360 -27.72 4.73 21.25
C ASP A 360 -26.65 4.01 22.10
N ILE A 361 -25.48 4.63 22.27
CA ILE A 361 -24.42 4.14 23.16
C ILE A 361 -24.98 4.00 24.58
N GLY A 362 -24.90 2.79 25.14
CA GLY A 362 -25.45 2.47 26.47
C GLY A 362 -26.95 2.21 26.51
N ARG A 363 -27.68 2.33 25.39
CA ARG A 363 -29.14 2.07 25.31
C ARG A 363 -29.43 0.79 24.51
N LYS A 364 -29.30 -0.35 25.19
CA LYS A 364 -29.66 -1.67 24.66
C LYS A 364 -31.15 -1.96 24.87
N ARG A 365 -31.83 -2.44 23.82
CA ARG A 365 -33.20 -2.95 23.89
C ARG A 365 -33.22 -4.41 24.35
N ALA A 366 -34.37 -4.88 24.82
CA ALA A 366 -34.56 -6.29 25.15
C ALA A 366 -34.49 -7.18 23.89
N GLN A 367 -35.01 -6.66 22.77
CA GLN A 367 -34.99 -7.28 21.45
C GLN A 367 -34.90 -6.18 20.37
N ALA A 368 -34.34 -6.51 19.22
CA ALA A 368 -34.44 -5.69 18.03
C ALA A 368 -35.88 -5.73 17.48
N ASN A 369 -36.36 -4.60 16.97
CA ASN A 369 -37.63 -4.45 16.27
C ASN A 369 -37.43 -4.20 14.76
N GLN A 370 -36.21 -3.85 14.34
CA GLN A 370 -35.84 -3.65 12.94
C GLN A 370 -34.55 -4.42 12.67
N HIS A 371 -34.51 -5.18 11.58
CA HIS A 371 -33.37 -6.04 11.24
C HIS A 371 -32.76 -5.61 9.91
N ASP A 372 -32.17 -4.41 9.89
CA ASP A 372 -31.77 -3.71 8.65
C ASP A 372 -30.85 -4.54 7.76
N LEU A 373 -29.86 -5.24 8.34
CA LEU A 373 -28.96 -6.11 7.58
C LEU A 373 -29.72 -7.29 6.95
N ARG A 374 -30.58 -7.96 7.72
CA ARG A 374 -31.36 -9.10 7.20
C ARG A 374 -32.33 -8.67 6.11
N GLU A 375 -32.96 -7.51 6.26
CA GLU A 375 -33.84 -6.93 5.24
C GLU A 375 -33.06 -6.59 3.96
N ALA A 376 -31.86 -6.01 4.07
CA ALA A 376 -31.00 -5.73 2.94
C ALA A 376 -30.56 -7.02 2.22
N LEU A 377 -30.17 -8.05 2.97
CA LEU A 377 -29.79 -9.35 2.40
C LEU A 377 -30.96 -10.03 1.71
N ALA A 378 -32.15 -9.98 2.29
CA ALA A 378 -33.36 -10.52 1.67
C ALA A 378 -33.67 -9.82 0.34
N ALA A 379 -33.60 -8.48 0.29
CA ALA A 379 -33.80 -7.72 -0.94
C ALA A 379 -32.78 -8.11 -2.03
N ILE A 380 -31.49 -8.21 -1.68
CA ILE A 380 -30.42 -8.60 -2.62
C ILE A 380 -30.62 -10.03 -3.14
N LEU A 381 -30.98 -10.97 -2.26
CA LEU A 381 -31.24 -12.34 -2.66
C LEU A 381 -32.43 -12.45 -3.63
N GLU A 382 -33.43 -11.57 -3.47
CA GLU A 382 -34.60 -11.47 -4.34
C GLU A 382 -34.42 -10.54 -5.56
N ASP A 383 -33.21 -10.03 -5.80
CA ASP A 383 -32.91 -9.08 -6.89
C ASP A 383 -33.75 -7.80 -6.84
N LYS A 384 -34.09 -7.35 -5.63
CA LYS A 384 -34.81 -6.11 -5.35
C LYS A 384 -33.87 -5.02 -4.86
N GLU A 385 -34.29 -3.76 -5.04
CA GLU A 385 -33.59 -2.63 -4.45
C GLU A 385 -33.60 -2.71 -2.91
N VAL A 386 -32.45 -2.44 -2.30
CA VAL A 386 -32.31 -2.41 -0.84
C VAL A 386 -33.17 -1.24 -0.29
N PRO A 387 -34.16 -1.48 0.58
CA PRO A 387 -35.10 -0.44 1.00
C PRO A 387 -34.45 0.74 1.73
N ARG A 388 -33.37 0.44 2.47
CA ARG A 388 -32.60 1.40 3.27
C ARG A 388 -31.12 1.17 3.02
N PRO A 389 -30.56 1.67 1.89
CA PRO A 389 -29.18 1.39 1.52
C PRO A 389 -28.17 2.05 2.47
N ARG A 390 -28.61 3.00 3.30
CA ARG A 390 -27.81 3.61 4.36
C ARG A 390 -28.58 3.68 5.67
N THR A 391 -27.96 3.24 6.75
CA THR A 391 -28.48 3.37 8.13
C THR A 391 -27.36 3.84 9.06
N GLU A 392 -27.73 4.46 10.19
CA GLU A 392 -26.76 4.93 11.15
C GLU A 392 -26.33 3.79 12.08
N ALA A 393 -25.03 3.46 12.06
CA ALA A 393 -24.44 2.50 12.98
C ALA A 393 -24.32 3.09 14.39
N VAL A 394 -24.64 2.28 15.40
CA VAL A 394 -24.47 2.63 16.81
C VAL A 394 -23.31 1.81 17.36
N GLY A 395 -22.24 2.49 17.73
CA GLY A 395 -20.97 1.83 18.02
C GLY A 395 -19.86 2.80 18.42
N CYS A 396 -18.70 2.24 18.77
CA CYS A 396 -17.48 3.02 18.97
C CYS A 396 -17.04 3.63 17.64
N ASP A 397 -16.45 4.82 17.67
CA ASP A 397 -15.77 5.34 16.48
C ASP A 397 -14.55 4.47 16.16
N LEU A 398 -14.13 4.48 14.90
CA LEU A 398 -12.90 3.81 14.48
C LEU A 398 -11.71 4.25 15.36
N PRO A 399 -10.84 3.31 15.78
CA PRO A 399 -9.63 3.65 16.50
C PRO A 399 -8.82 4.69 15.72
N ARG A 400 -8.31 5.71 16.40
CA ARG A 400 -7.43 6.67 15.75
C ARG A 400 -6.17 5.94 15.35
N LEU A 401 -5.87 5.93 14.04
CA LEU A 401 -4.57 5.49 13.59
C LEU A 401 -3.50 6.33 14.29
N PRO A 402 -2.41 5.70 14.76
CA PRO A 402 -1.33 6.42 15.40
C PRO A 402 -0.89 7.56 14.48
N VAL A 403 -0.97 8.80 14.99
CA VAL A 403 -0.50 9.97 14.26
C VAL A 403 0.99 9.75 14.04
N LYS A 404 1.45 9.83 12.79
CA LYS A 404 2.90 9.86 12.49
C LYS A 404 3.52 11.02 13.29
N GLY A 405 4.05 10.72 14.48
CA GLY A 405 4.70 11.70 15.35
C GLY A 405 4.28 11.77 16.82
N SER A 406 3.28 11.02 17.31
CA SER A 406 2.96 11.01 18.76
C SER A 406 3.30 9.65 19.38
N ARG A 407 4.43 9.61 20.11
CA ARG A 407 4.74 8.59 21.10
C ARG A 407 4.09 8.97 22.44
N GLU A 408 3.63 7.98 23.18
CA GLU A 408 4.02 7.89 24.59
C GLU A 408 5.35 7.13 24.67
#